data_AF-E0UIX8-F1
#
_entry.id   AF-E0UIX8-F1
#
_cell.length_a   1.000
_cell.length_b   1.000
_cell.length_c   1.000
_cell.angle_alpha   90.00
_cell.angle_beta   90.00
_cell.angle_gamma   90.00
#
_symmetry.space_group_name_H-M   'P 1'
#
loop_
_entity.id
_entity.type
_entity.pdbx_description
1 polymer ?
#
loop_
_entity_poly.entity_id
_entity_poly.type
_entity_poly.pdbx_seq_one_letter_code
_entity_poly.pdbx_strand_id
1 'polypeptide(L)'
;MLDSFVEILNQRLVKYGNQPLNSAEILLLQGILLKSYIESDLNAPTPKKTVSKSSDNQQILSPPYPNGSVPLDSPFYLQRLSIEEQVYQEIGKPGALIRIKAPREMGKTSLLLRILDYGEKLGYYTVSINLQQTDQSILNDLNQLLRWLCANIARQLQLKPQLDEYWDEDLGSKISCTLYFQNYLLQSIEAPLILALEGVYKVNLKTRKK
;
A
#
# COMPACT_ATOMS: atom_id res chain seq x y z
N MET A 1 -16.72 -2.21 -9.37
CA MET A 1 -16.07 -1.36 -8.33
C MET A 1 -14.66 -1.87 -7.97
N LEU A 2 -14.40 -3.18 -8.00
CA LEU A 2 -13.02 -3.74 -8.05
C LEU A 2 -12.48 -3.86 -9.49
N ASP A 3 -13.36 -3.79 -10.50
CA ASP A 3 -12.96 -3.45 -11.87
C ASP A 3 -12.16 -2.16 -11.87
N SER A 4 -12.55 -1.19 -11.03
CA SER A 4 -11.78 0.02 -10.77
C SER A 4 -10.40 -0.26 -10.16
N PHE A 5 -10.17 -1.28 -9.33
CA PHE A 5 -8.84 -1.51 -8.73
C PHE A 5 -7.84 -2.03 -9.77
N VAL A 6 -8.18 -3.08 -10.50
CA VAL A 6 -7.31 -3.58 -11.58
C VAL A 6 -7.33 -2.62 -12.75
N GLU A 7 -8.41 -1.91 -13.03
CA GLU A 7 -8.44 -0.84 -14.03
C GLU A 7 -7.77 0.45 -13.55
N ILE A 8 -7.61 0.73 -12.25
CA ILE A 8 -6.81 1.85 -11.72
C ILE A 8 -5.34 1.45 -11.73
N LEU A 9 -4.99 0.24 -11.29
CA LEU A 9 -3.64 -0.28 -11.45
C LEU A 9 -3.28 -0.32 -12.93
N ASN A 10 -4.12 -0.90 -13.79
CA ASN A 10 -3.90 -1.00 -15.22
C ASN A 10 -3.97 0.38 -15.90
N GLN A 11 -5.01 1.20 -15.75
CA GLN A 11 -5.04 2.55 -16.34
C GLN A 11 -3.95 3.47 -15.78
N ARG A 12 -3.52 3.36 -14.52
CA ARG A 12 -2.50 4.28 -13.96
C ARG A 12 -1.06 3.76 -14.09
N LEU A 13 -0.84 2.45 -14.18
CA LEU A 13 0.44 1.87 -14.63
C LEU A 13 0.61 2.02 -16.15
N VAL A 14 -0.48 1.96 -16.93
CA VAL A 14 -0.43 1.86 -18.40
C VAL A 14 -0.82 3.15 -19.15
N LYS A 15 -1.82 3.95 -18.74
CA LYS A 15 -2.18 5.21 -19.44
C LYS A 15 -1.22 6.38 -19.17
N TYR A 16 -0.38 6.31 -18.14
CA TYR A 16 0.67 7.33 -17.94
C TYR A 16 1.91 7.12 -18.83
N GLY A 17 1.80 6.34 -19.90
CA GLY A 17 2.80 6.21 -20.96
C GLY A 17 3.18 7.51 -21.71
N ASN A 18 2.63 8.68 -21.34
CA ASN A 18 3.03 9.99 -21.88
C ASN A 18 3.64 10.96 -20.83
N GLN A 19 3.85 10.53 -19.58
CA GLN A 19 4.77 11.22 -18.67
C GLN A 19 5.64 10.18 -17.96
N PRO A 20 6.97 10.27 -18.03
CA PRO A 20 7.82 9.31 -17.32
C PRO A 20 7.45 9.30 -15.85
N LEU A 21 7.04 8.13 -15.33
CA LEU A 21 6.87 7.92 -13.90
C LEU A 21 8.20 8.25 -13.25
N ASN A 22 8.27 9.41 -12.59
CA ASN A 22 9.50 9.84 -11.98
C ASN A 22 9.84 8.87 -10.84
N SER A 23 11.13 8.66 -10.57
CA SER A 23 11.63 7.54 -9.76
C SER A 23 11.27 7.55 -8.26
N ALA A 24 10.19 8.22 -7.85
CA ALA A 24 9.95 8.64 -6.49
C ALA A 24 8.45 8.76 -6.14
N GLU A 25 7.67 7.75 -6.53
CA GLU A 25 6.23 7.66 -6.27
C GLU A 25 5.87 6.43 -5.42
N ILE A 26 4.96 6.63 -4.46
CA ILE A 26 4.35 5.58 -3.63
C ILE A 26 2.83 5.63 -3.87
N LEU A 27 2.23 4.46 -4.10
CA LEU A 27 0.77 4.31 -4.20
C LEU A 27 0.26 3.57 -2.97
N LEU A 28 -0.75 4.13 -2.32
CA LEU A 28 -1.50 3.49 -1.24
C LEU A 28 -2.90 3.20 -1.74
N LEU A 29 -3.32 1.95 -1.66
CA LEU A 29 -4.63 1.47 -2.07
C LEU A 29 -5.33 0.89 -0.85
N GLN A 30 -6.55 1.34 -0.56
CA GLN A 30 -7.38 0.70 0.46
C GLN A 30 -8.32 -0.35 -0.16
N GLY A 31 -8.42 -1.52 0.48
CA GLY A 31 -9.36 -2.59 0.15
C GLY A 31 -10.82 -2.24 0.47
N ILE A 32 -11.74 -2.77 -0.34
CA ILE A 32 -13.19 -2.60 -0.24
C ILE A 32 -13.76 -3.63 0.74
N LEU A 33 -14.61 -3.20 1.70
CA LEU A 33 -15.51 -4.10 2.43
C LEU A 33 -16.68 -4.50 1.52
N LEU A 34 -16.88 -5.81 1.30
CA LEU A 34 -18.09 -6.34 0.67
C LEU A 34 -19.31 -6.05 1.58
N LYS A 35 -20.39 -5.57 0.96
CA LYS A 35 -21.58 -4.96 1.57
C LYS A 35 -22.44 -5.85 2.50
N SER A 36 -22.01 -7.04 2.90
CA SER A 36 -22.82 -7.91 3.77
C SER A 36 -22.72 -7.58 5.27
N TYR A 37 -22.06 -6.48 5.67
CA TYR A 37 -21.91 -6.08 7.08
C TYR A 37 -22.30 -4.61 7.35
N ILE A 38 -23.24 -4.06 6.58
CA ILE A 38 -23.88 -2.79 6.96
C ILE A 38 -25.15 -3.14 7.74
N GLU A 39 -25.00 -3.35 9.04
CA GLU A 39 -25.96 -2.96 10.08
C GLU A 39 -25.39 -3.29 11.47
N SER A 40 -24.45 -2.48 11.94
CA SER A 40 -24.39 -2.02 13.34
C SER A 40 -23.15 -1.15 13.57
N ASP A 41 -23.44 0.08 13.97
CA ASP A 41 -22.63 0.96 14.81
C ASP A 41 -21.43 1.72 14.22
N LEU A 42 -21.73 2.97 13.89
CA LEU A 42 -20.84 4.11 14.04
C LEU A 42 -20.32 4.17 15.49
N ASN A 43 -19.15 3.60 15.74
CA ASN A 43 -18.36 3.96 16.92
C ASN A 43 -16.92 4.20 16.50
N ALA A 44 -16.58 5.47 16.33
CA ALA A 44 -15.21 5.93 16.22
C ALA A 44 -14.43 5.55 17.50
N PRO A 45 -13.28 4.87 17.42
CA PRO A 45 -12.45 4.64 18.58
C PRO A 45 -11.90 5.98 19.07
N THR A 46 -12.27 6.36 20.30
CA THR A 46 -11.67 7.49 20.99
C THR A 46 -10.24 7.12 21.44
N PRO A 47 -9.24 8.01 21.25
CA PRO A 47 -7.88 7.75 21.68
C PRO A 47 -7.80 7.70 23.22
N LYS A 48 -7.38 6.55 23.76
CA LYS A 48 -7.06 6.40 25.19
C LYS A 48 -5.80 7.22 25.50
N LYS A 49 -5.97 8.27 26.31
CA LYS A 49 -4.86 9.00 26.95
C LYS A 49 -4.11 8.03 27.87
N THR A 50 -2.83 7.81 27.60
CA THR A 50 -1.90 7.29 28.61
C THR A 50 -0.82 8.34 28.82
N VAL A 51 -0.86 8.96 30.00
CA VAL A 51 0.21 9.79 30.53
C VAL A 51 1.22 8.85 31.17
N SER A 52 2.48 8.93 30.76
CA SER A 52 3.60 8.46 31.58
C SER A 52 4.69 9.53 31.56
N LYS A 53 4.99 10.04 32.77
CA LYS A 53 6.17 10.85 33.06
C LYS A 53 7.35 9.92 33.32
N SER A 54 8.51 10.24 32.77
CA SER A 54 9.83 10.00 33.39
C SER A 54 10.90 10.60 32.46
N SER A 55 11.48 11.74 32.80
CA SER A 55 12.70 11.90 33.61
C SER A 55 13.94 12.01 32.72
N ASP A 56 14.57 13.19 32.80
CA ASP A 56 15.75 13.64 32.07
C ASP A 56 16.92 12.67 32.11
N ASN A 57 17.48 12.43 30.92
CA ASN A 57 18.92 12.29 30.70
C ASN A 57 19.19 12.55 29.20
N GLN A 58 19.25 13.82 28.82
CA GLN A 58 19.60 14.22 27.46
C GLN A 58 21.12 14.04 27.25
N GLN A 59 21.53 12.83 26.88
CA GLN A 59 22.71 12.70 26.05
C GLN A 59 22.36 13.31 24.69
N ILE A 60 23.12 14.32 24.27
CA ILE A 60 22.96 14.97 22.96
C ILE A 60 23.34 13.93 21.90
N LEU A 61 22.37 13.11 21.49
CA LEU A 61 22.50 12.22 20.36
C LEU A 61 22.49 13.10 19.11
N SER A 62 23.66 13.28 18.50
CA SER A 62 23.75 13.86 17.17
C SER A 62 22.90 13.01 16.21
N PRO A 63 22.10 13.62 15.31
CA PRO A 63 21.30 12.85 14.37
C PRO A 63 22.21 11.94 13.54
N PRO A 64 21.84 10.65 13.34
CA PRO A 64 22.56 9.78 12.43
C PRO A 64 22.52 10.38 11.03
N TYR A 65 23.53 10.05 10.22
CA TYR A 65 23.55 10.46 8.82
C TYR A 65 22.22 10.05 8.15
N PRO A 66 21.52 10.96 7.45
CA PRO A 66 20.18 10.71 6.92
C PRO A 66 20.24 9.74 5.75
N ASN A 67 20.33 8.45 6.05
CA ASN A 67 20.31 7.37 5.08
C ASN A 67 19.07 6.49 5.34
N GLY A 68 18.32 6.24 4.27
CA GLY A 68 17.10 5.41 4.35
C GLY A 68 15.93 6.09 5.06
N SER A 69 15.00 5.28 5.54
CA SER A 69 13.81 5.74 6.25
C SER A 69 14.11 6.03 7.72
N VAL A 70 13.42 7.04 8.26
CA VAL A 70 13.46 7.37 9.68
C VAL A 70 12.51 6.43 10.44
N PRO A 71 12.98 5.65 11.43
CA PRO A 71 12.15 4.76 12.24
C PRO A 71 10.97 5.47 12.91
N LEU A 72 9.94 4.72 13.31
CA LEU A 72 8.71 5.25 13.92
C LEU A 72 8.97 5.92 15.28
N ASP A 73 9.87 5.33 16.06
CA ASP A 73 10.28 5.74 17.40
C ASP A 73 11.41 6.78 17.41
N SER A 74 11.91 7.17 16.24
CA SER A 74 13.03 8.09 16.14
C SER A 74 12.64 9.53 16.53
N PRO A 75 13.39 10.17 17.45
CA PRO A 75 13.14 11.57 17.83
C PRO A 75 13.51 12.57 16.72
N PHE A 76 14.17 12.12 15.65
CA PHE A 76 14.66 12.98 14.57
C PHE A 76 13.66 13.15 13.43
N TYR A 77 12.46 12.58 13.53
CA TYR A 77 11.42 12.80 12.52
C TYR A 77 10.76 14.16 12.70
N LEU A 78 10.84 14.97 11.65
CA LEU A 78 10.09 16.22 11.57
C LEU A 78 8.70 15.94 11.01
N GLN A 79 7.69 16.08 11.87
CA GLN A 79 6.30 15.84 11.50
C GLN A 79 5.83 16.78 10.40
N ARG A 80 5.13 16.23 9.41
CA ARG A 80 4.58 16.98 8.28
C ARG A 80 3.07 17.13 8.42
N LEU A 81 2.65 17.82 9.49
CA LEU A 81 1.26 17.89 9.95
C LEU A 81 0.23 18.05 8.82
N SER A 82 0.41 19.04 7.94
CA SER A 82 -0.54 19.31 6.86
C SER A 82 -0.72 18.16 5.86
N ILE A 83 0.35 17.43 5.52
CA ILE A 83 0.30 16.31 4.56
C ILE A 83 -0.18 15.04 5.27
N GLU A 84 0.31 14.80 6.49
CA GLU A 84 -0.07 13.64 7.28
C GLU A 84 -1.56 13.65 7.61
N GLU A 85 -2.11 14.79 8.05
CA GLU A 85 -3.54 14.93 8.33
C GLU A 85 -4.40 14.63 7.09
N GLN A 86 -4.02 15.18 5.92
CA GLN A 86 -4.71 14.89 4.67
C GLN A 86 -4.71 13.39 4.37
N VAL A 87 -3.55 12.75 4.51
CA VAL A 87 -3.43 11.31 4.24
C VAL A 87 -4.24 10.48 5.23
N TYR A 88 -4.21 10.80 6.52
CA TYR A 88 -4.98 10.08 7.55
C TYR A 88 -6.49 10.21 7.34
N GLN A 89 -6.97 11.37 6.89
CA GLN A 89 -8.38 11.57 6.52
C GLN A 89 -8.77 10.74 5.30
N GLU A 90 -7.90 10.64 4.29
CA GLU A 90 -8.16 9.83 3.10
C GLU A 90 -8.11 8.32 3.38
N ILE A 91 -7.25 7.85 4.30
CA ILE A 91 -7.16 6.42 4.70
C ILE A 91 -8.47 5.91 5.31
N GLY A 92 -9.27 6.79 5.91
CA GLY A 92 -10.59 6.43 6.44
C GLY A 92 -11.64 6.16 5.36
N LYS A 93 -11.41 6.52 4.10
CA LYS A 93 -12.43 6.48 3.03
C LYS A 93 -12.32 5.21 2.18
N PRO A 94 -13.35 4.35 2.15
CA PRO A 94 -13.33 3.11 1.37
C PRO A 94 -12.90 3.32 -0.09
N GLY A 95 -11.94 2.51 -0.56
CA GLY A 95 -11.44 2.58 -1.93
C GLY A 95 -10.55 3.79 -2.24
N ALA A 96 -10.01 4.47 -1.22
CA ALA A 96 -9.08 5.57 -1.41
C ALA A 96 -7.81 5.12 -2.18
N LEU A 97 -7.33 6.01 -3.04
CA LEU A 97 -6.03 5.93 -3.67
C LEU A 97 -5.23 7.19 -3.37
N ILE A 98 -4.16 7.03 -2.60
CA ILE A 98 -3.27 8.11 -2.19
C ILE A 98 -1.95 7.96 -2.94
N ARG A 99 -1.51 9.03 -3.60
CA ARG A 99 -0.23 9.07 -4.32
C ARG A 99 0.71 10.05 -3.64
N ILE A 100 1.81 9.53 -3.11
CA ILE A 100 2.85 10.35 -2.50
C ILE A 100 3.92 10.61 -3.55
N LYS A 101 4.02 11.87 -4.01
CA LYS A 101 5.07 12.35 -4.93
C LYS A 101 6.06 13.22 -4.19
N ALA A 102 7.34 12.92 -4.31
CA ALA A 102 8.41 13.82 -3.89
C ALA A 102 9.71 13.45 -4.61
N PRO A 103 10.77 14.28 -4.63
CA PRO A 103 12.13 13.89 -5.03
C PRO A 103 12.73 12.76 -4.19
N ARG A 104 13.73 12.03 -4.70
CA ARG A 104 14.44 10.99 -3.92
C ARG A 104 14.96 11.56 -2.60
N GLU A 105 15.03 10.70 -1.58
CA GLU A 105 15.57 11.03 -0.25
C GLU A 105 14.80 12.10 0.55
N MET A 106 13.64 12.55 0.07
CA MET A 106 12.78 13.49 0.82
C MET A 106 11.89 12.82 1.88
N GLY A 107 12.29 11.68 2.45
CA GLY A 107 11.57 11.04 3.56
C GLY A 107 10.22 10.42 3.20
N LYS A 108 10.01 9.99 1.94
CA LYS A 108 8.77 9.32 1.52
C LYS A 108 8.55 7.99 2.23
N THR A 109 9.58 7.16 2.28
CA THR A 109 9.49 5.86 2.98
C THR A 109 9.28 6.10 4.48
N SER A 110 9.86 7.16 5.07
CA SER A 110 9.54 7.57 6.44
C SER A 110 8.06 7.92 6.62
N LEU A 111 7.47 8.69 5.70
CA LEU A 111 6.05 9.02 5.72
C LEU A 111 5.18 7.77 5.53
N LEU A 112 5.55 6.88 4.60
CA LEU A 112 4.86 5.61 4.38
C LEU A 112 4.81 4.75 5.65
N LEU A 113 5.94 4.60 6.37
CA LEU A 113 5.97 3.83 7.61
C LEU A 113 4.94 4.35 8.63
N ARG A 114 4.81 5.67 8.75
CA ARG A 114 3.85 6.32 9.68
C ARG A 114 2.40 6.12 9.27
N ILE A 115 2.16 6.12 7.97
CA ILE A 115 0.85 5.82 7.39
C ILE A 115 0.44 4.37 7.66
N LEU A 116 1.36 3.42 7.49
CA LEU A 116 1.10 2.01 7.79
C LEU A 116 0.87 1.81 9.29
N ASP A 117 1.72 2.39 10.15
CA ASP A 117 1.55 2.37 11.61
C ASP A 117 0.21 3.00 12.06
N TYR A 118 -0.20 4.10 11.43
CA TYR A 118 -1.52 4.68 11.67
C TYR A 118 -2.65 3.73 11.27
N GLY A 119 -2.53 3.05 10.11
CA GLY A 119 -3.48 2.02 9.67
C GLY A 119 -3.59 0.84 10.63
N GLU A 120 -2.45 0.32 11.10
CA GLU A 120 -2.41 -0.76 12.10
C GLU A 120 -3.08 -0.33 13.41
N LYS A 121 -2.88 0.92 13.85
CA LYS A 121 -3.57 1.49 15.03
C LYS A 121 -5.08 1.63 14.85
N LEU A 122 -5.56 1.75 13.61
CA LEU A 122 -6.99 1.68 13.27
C LEU A 122 -7.52 0.23 13.19
N GLY A 123 -6.65 -0.78 13.33
CA GLY A 123 -6.99 -2.19 13.20
C GLY A 123 -7.04 -2.68 11.75
N TYR A 124 -6.45 -1.94 10.81
CA TYR A 124 -6.39 -2.35 9.40
C TYR A 124 -5.23 -3.31 9.17
N TYR A 125 -5.40 -4.22 8.21
CA TYR A 125 -4.29 -4.98 7.65
C TYR A 125 -3.41 -4.06 6.83
N THR A 126 -2.09 -4.24 6.92
CA THR A 126 -1.10 -3.47 6.15
C THR A 126 -0.22 -4.42 5.34
N VAL A 127 -0.01 -4.09 4.07
CA VAL A 127 0.89 -4.83 3.17
C VAL A 127 1.74 -3.82 2.44
N SER A 128 3.05 -4.04 2.42
CA SER A 128 3.99 -3.17 1.71
C SER A 128 4.78 -3.97 0.67
N ILE A 129 4.73 -3.52 -0.57
CA ILE A 129 5.38 -4.16 -1.71
C ILE A 129 6.39 -3.19 -2.30
N ASN A 130 7.66 -3.57 -2.26
CA ASN A 130 8.74 -2.83 -2.89
C ASN A 130 9.15 -3.45 -4.23
N LEU A 131 8.71 -2.84 -5.33
CA LEU A 131 8.99 -3.31 -6.69
C LEU A 131 10.45 -3.12 -7.11
N GLN A 132 11.26 -2.37 -6.35
CA GLN A 132 12.70 -2.25 -6.63
C GLN A 132 13.46 -3.54 -6.33
N GLN A 133 12.92 -4.39 -5.45
CA GLN A 133 13.51 -5.65 -5.02
C GLN A 133 13.02 -6.84 -5.87
N THR A 134 12.24 -6.59 -6.92
CA THR A 134 11.65 -7.61 -7.78
C THR A 134 12.47 -7.79 -9.05
N ASP A 135 12.58 -9.05 -9.52
CA ASP A 135 13.25 -9.39 -10.77
C ASP A 135 12.62 -8.67 -11.97
N GLN A 136 13.48 -8.21 -12.89
CA GLN A 136 13.05 -7.51 -14.10
C GLN A 136 12.17 -8.40 -15.01
N SER A 137 12.39 -9.71 -15.03
CA SER A 137 11.55 -10.66 -15.78
C SER A 137 10.08 -10.59 -15.34
N ILE A 138 9.84 -10.55 -14.03
CA ILE A 138 8.51 -10.43 -13.43
C ILE A 138 7.91 -9.06 -13.76
N LEU A 139 8.69 -7.97 -13.64
CA LEU A 139 8.22 -6.60 -13.86
C LEU A 139 7.88 -6.28 -15.33
N ASN A 140 8.39 -7.09 -16.27
CA ASN A 140 8.20 -6.92 -17.72
C ASN A 140 7.04 -7.76 -18.28
N ASP A 141 6.51 -8.71 -17.51
CA ASP A 141 5.40 -9.58 -17.91
C ASP A 141 4.19 -9.33 -17.00
N LEU A 142 3.07 -8.90 -17.59
CA LEU A 142 1.88 -8.55 -16.82
C LEU A 142 1.32 -9.76 -16.03
N ASN A 143 1.31 -10.95 -16.62
CA ASN A 143 0.77 -12.13 -15.96
C ASN A 143 1.64 -12.52 -14.76
N GLN A 144 2.95 -12.55 -14.94
CA GLN A 144 3.90 -12.85 -13.86
C GLN A 144 3.84 -11.79 -12.77
N LEU A 145 3.80 -10.50 -13.12
CA LEU A 145 3.68 -9.40 -12.17
C LEU A 145 2.44 -9.55 -11.29
N LEU A 146 1.27 -9.79 -11.90
CA LEU A 146 0.01 -9.88 -11.15
C LEU A 146 -0.05 -11.15 -10.28
N ARG A 147 0.39 -12.31 -10.78
CA ARG A 147 0.49 -13.54 -9.97
C ARG A 147 1.46 -13.34 -8.81
N TRP A 148 2.65 -12.79 -9.07
CA TRP A 148 3.63 -12.48 -8.04
C TRP A 148 3.07 -11.52 -6.99
N LEU A 149 2.41 -10.44 -7.41
CA LEU A 149 1.81 -9.46 -6.51
C LEU A 149 0.76 -10.12 -5.61
N CYS A 150 -0.16 -10.89 -6.19
CA CYS A 150 -1.19 -11.62 -5.45
C CYS A 150 -0.59 -12.60 -4.44
N ALA A 151 0.43 -13.36 -4.82
CA ALA A 151 1.10 -14.30 -3.92
C ALA A 151 1.85 -13.58 -2.78
N ASN A 152 2.48 -12.44 -3.04
CA ASN A 152 3.17 -11.65 -2.01
C ASN A 152 2.19 -11.05 -1.01
N ILE A 153 1.07 -10.50 -1.49
CA ILE A 153 0.02 -9.95 -0.64
C ILE A 153 -0.58 -11.05 0.24
N ALA A 154 -0.92 -12.21 -0.34
CA ALA A 154 -1.41 -13.34 0.44
C ALA A 154 -0.44 -13.73 1.57
N ARG A 155 0.85 -13.87 1.26
CA ARG A 155 1.87 -14.23 2.26
C ARG A 155 2.03 -13.18 3.36
N GLN A 156 2.02 -11.89 3.03
CA GLN A 156 2.11 -10.83 4.04
C GLN A 156 0.85 -10.77 4.93
N LEU A 157 -0.30 -11.14 4.38
CA LEU A 157 -1.55 -11.34 5.14
C LEU A 157 -1.58 -12.68 5.90
N GLN A 158 -0.49 -13.45 5.89
CA GLN A 158 -0.41 -14.78 6.50
C GLN A 158 -1.42 -15.79 5.91
N LEU A 159 -1.85 -15.57 4.67
CA LEU A 159 -2.69 -16.45 3.89
C LEU A 159 -1.85 -17.33 2.96
N LYS A 160 -2.31 -18.55 2.71
CA LYS A 160 -1.70 -19.44 1.71
C LYS A 160 -2.04 -18.93 0.31
N PRO A 161 -1.08 -18.68 -0.60
CA PRO A 161 -1.43 -18.31 -1.97
C PRO A 161 -2.22 -19.42 -2.67
N GLN A 162 -3.45 -19.14 -3.12
CA GLN A 162 -4.32 -20.10 -3.84
C GLN A 162 -4.46 -19.75 -5.33
N LEU A 163 -3.37 -19.32 -5.96
CA LEU A 163 -3.42 -18.91 -7.36
C LEU A 163 -3.83 -20.04 -8.29
N ASP A 164 -3.42 -21.28 -8.05
CA ASP A 164 -3.76 -22.39 -8.98
C ASP A 164 -5.26 -22.70 -9.01
N GLU A 165 -6.00 -22.33 -7.97
CA GLU A 165 -7.45 -22.55 -7.87
C GLU A 165 -8.26 -21.36 -8.42
N TYR A 166 -7.78 -20.14 -8.19
CA TYR A 166 -8.50 -18.91 -8.53
C TYR A 166 -8.00 -18.23 -9.81
N TRP A 167 -6.89 -18.68 -10.38
CA TRP A 167 -6.26 -18.07 -11.55
C TRP A 167 -6.64 -18.79 -12.83
N ASP A 168 -7.60 -18.23 -13.54
CA ASP A 168 -8.03 -18.71 -14.85
C ASP A 168 -7.28 -17.94 -15.96
N GLU A 169 -6.51 -18.65 -16.80
CA GLU A 169 -5.77 -18.04 -17.90
C GLU A 169 -6.67 -17.65 -19.09
N ASP A 170 -7.79 -18.35 -19.30
CA ASP A 170 -8.73 -18.10 -20.39
C ASP A 170 -9.52 -16.79 -20.15
N LEU A 171 -9.78 -16.44 -18.89
CA LEU A 171 -10.32 -15.13 -18.50
C LEU A 171 -9.30 -14.00 -18.64
N GLY A 172 -8.02 -14.33 -18.67
CA GLY A 172 -6.90 -13.39 -18.76
C GLY A 172 -6.51 -12.75 -17.42
N SER A 173 -5.20 -12.55 -17.26
CA SER A 173 -4.54 -12.19 -15.99
C SER A 173 -5.12 -11.02 -15.19
N LYS A 174 -5.71 -10.03 -15.87
CA LYS A 174 -6.36 -8.89 -15.20
C LYS A 174 -7.64 -9.31 -14.49
N ILE A 175 -8.48 -10.08 -15.17
CA ILE A 175 -9.76 -10.56 -14.62
C ILE A 175 -9.46 -11.54 -13.49
N SER A 176 -8.52 -12.47 -13.70
CA SER A 176 -8.11 -13.45 -12.68
C SER A 176 -7.57 -12.75 -11.43
N CYS A 177 -6.77 -11.69 -11.58
CA CYS A 177 -6.31 -10.86 -10.46
C CYS A 177 -7.48 -10.21 -9.69
N THR A 178 -8.43 -9.59 -10.40
CA THR A 178 -9.62 -8.99 -9.78
C THR A 178 -10.40 -10.01 -8.96
N LEU A 179 -10.66 -11.19 -9.55
CA LEU A 179 -11.40 -12.28 -8.90
C LEU A 179 -10.64 -12.84 -7.69
N TYR A 180 -9.32 -12.98 -7.79
CA TYR A 180 -8.48 -13.43 -6.66
C TYR A 180 -8.57 -12.46 -5.47
N PHE A 181 -8.52 -11.16 -5.71
CA PHE A 181 -8.71 -10.18 -4.64
C PHE A 181 -10.12 -10.24 -4.05
N GLN A 182 -11.15 -10.28 -4.91
CA GLN A 182 -12.55 -10.25 -4.49
C GLN A 182 -12.98 -11.51 -3.73
N ASN A 183 -12.64 -12.67 -4.27
CA ASN A 183 -13.21 -13.95 -3.86
C ASN A 183 -12.30 -14.72 -2.91
N TYR A 184 -11.05 -14.28 -2.76
CA TYR A 184 -10.11 -14.91 -1.85
C TYR A 184 -9.54 -13.92 -0.85
N LEU A 185 -8.68 -12.98 -1.28
CA LEU A 185 -7.92 -12.14 -0.33
C LEU A 185 -8.83 -11.30 0.58
N LEU A 186 -9.76 -10.54 -0.01
CA LEU A 186 -10.63 -9.64 0.75
C LEU A 186 -11.74 -10.37 1.50
N GLN A 187 -12.09 -11.59 1.11
CA GLN A 187 -13.01 -12.45 1.87
C GLN A 187 -12.34 -13.15 3.05
N SER A 188 -11.02 -13.35 2.96
CA SER A 188 -10.24 -14.04 3.99
C SER A 188 -9.75 -13.13 5.12
N ILE A 189 -10.05 -11.83 5.05
CA ILE A 189 -9.66 -10.85 6.07
C ILE A 189 -10.90 -10.17 6.67
N GLU A 190 -10.84 -9.89 7.97
CA GLU A 190 -11.98 -9.35 8.74
C GLU A 190 -11.98 -7.82 8.84
N ALA A 191 -10.93 -7.16 8.35
CA ALA A 191 -10.74 -5.72 8.44
C ALA A 191 -10.20 -5.14 7.12
N PRO A 192 -10.31 -3.82 6.90
CA PRO A 192 -9.77 -3.19 5.70
C PRO A 192 -8.27 -3.44 5.51
N LEU A 193 -7.83 -3.46 4.26
CA LEU A 193 -6.43 -3.59 3.86
C LEU A 193 -5.88 -2.25 3.37
N ILE A 194 -4.71 -1.84 3.83
CA ILE A 194 -3.87 -0.83 3.19
C ILE A 194 -2.75 -1.54 2.43
N LEU A 195 -2.73 -1.39 1.11
CA LEU A 195 -1.68 -1.88 0.22
C LEU A 195 -0.79 -0.73 -0.21
N ALA A 196 0.48 -0.74 0.20
CA ALA A 196 1.51 0.17 -0.23
C ALA A 196 2.35 -0.42 -1.35
N LEU A 197 2.51 0.32 -2.44
CA LEU A 197 3.37 -0.01 -3.56
C LEU A 197 4.48 1.04 -3.69
N GLU A 198 5.71 0.62 -3.48
CA GLU A 198 6.92 1.41 -3.71
C GLU A 198 7.62 0.97 -5.01
N GLY A 199 8.33 1.89 -5.67
CA GLY A 199 9.12 1.53 -6.84
C GLY A 199 8.31 1.32 -8.13
N VAL A 200 7.08 1.83 -8.19
CA VAL A 200 6.14 1.64 -9.31
C VAL A 200 6.73 1.98 -10.69
N TYR A 201 7.63 2.96 -10.76
CA TYR A 201 8.34 3.34 -11.99
C TYR A 201 9.26 2.24 -12.58
N LYS A 202 9.53 1.16 -11.84
CA LYS A 202 10.29 0.00 -12.33
C LYS A 202 9.46 -0.94 -13.20
N VAL A 203 8.14 -0.83 -13.14
CA VAL A 203 7.23 -1.66 -13.94
C VAL A 203 7.30 -1.20 -15.39
N ASN A 204 7.68 -2.10 -16.30
CA ASN A 204 7.83 -1.80 -17.72
C ASN A 204 7.00 -2.77 -18.57
N LEU A 205 5.70 -2.55 -18.53
CA LEU A 205 4.75 -3.33 -19.32
C LEU A 205 4.66 -2.72 -20.72
N LYS A 206 5.12 -3.46 -21.73
CA LYS A 206 4.96 -3.04 -23.13
C LYS A 206 3.48 -3.03 -23.48
N THR A 207 2.91 -1.85 -23.71
CA THR A 207 1.63 -1.75 -24.41
C THR A 207 1.85 -2.18 -25.84
N ARG A 208 1.32 -3.34 -26.23
CA ARG A 208 1.13 -3.61 -27.66
C ARG A 208 0.18 -2.53 -28.18
N LYS A 209 0.72 -1.60 -28.96
CA LYS A 209 -0.09 -0.73 -29.83
C LYS A 209 -0.92 -1.67 -30.70
N LYS A 210 -2.23 -1.64 -30.51
CA LYS A 210 -3.19 -2.20 -31.46
C LYS A 210 -3.27 -1.25 -32.65
#